data_AF-A0A9D6USE5-F1
#
_entry.id   AF-A0A9D6USE5-F1
#
_cell.length_a   1.000
_cell.length_b   1.000
_cell.length_c   1.000
_cell.angle_alpha   90.00
_cell.angle_beta   90.00
_cell.angle_gamma   90.00
#
_symmetry.space_group_name_H-M   'P 1'
#
loop_
_entity.id
_entity.type
_entity.pdbx_description
1 polymer ?
#
loop_
_entity_poly.entity_id
_entity_poly.type
_entity_poly.pdbx_seq_one_letter_code
_entity_poly.pdbx_strand_id
1 'polypeptide(L)'
;MSRARPWPLVGAAALLLLAATASWWIWFRAGDPVSYRLDGPLLITLDVRGREVWRHPFASEPVQQWNAGPYPRPAFLDVDGDGRNELLFPFKYSQLAERSDILYCFAPRGGIRWQFCTTRAITTGKKTFTPVFGVNYFALVPASGKKQPRVLVGSNQQPEYPMQVALLDSSGKLLREHWHSGHISHPLVTDFDGDGRPEIYLSGIANGYKTAVLVALDPENFGGASVENDPQYQIQGMQPPRELARVLFPRSSLNLALETYNEGTTLALSGRLLTVVVRESMGSTPAAEIYYEFEPVLKLARVGVGDSNYSQYKRLYQQGALKSELTQAEIDSYRNIRFLTPWRK
;
A
#
# COMPACT_ATOMS: atom_id res chain seq x y z
N MET A 1 3.90 -30.66 -77.75
CA MET A 1 4.42 -29.46 -77.06
C MET A 1 3.65 -29.27 -75.76
N SER A 2 4.17 -29.75 -74.63
CA SER A 2 3.51 -29.61 -73.31
C SER A 2 3.83 -28.25 -72.69
N ARG A 3 2.82 -27.41 -72.49
CA ARG A 3 2.95 -26.17 -71.69
C ARG A 3 3.03 -26.56 -70.21
N ALA A 4 4.22 -26.47 -69.62
CA ALA A 4 4.38 -26.52 -68.17
C ALA A 4 3.58 -25.37 -67.54
N ARG A 5 2.55 -25.69 -66.75
CA ARG A 5 1.76 -24.69 -66.02
C ARG A 5 2.67 -23.99 -64.99
N PRO A 6 2.68 -22.65 -64.91
CA PRO A 6 3.58 -21.88 -64.04
C PRO A 6 3.07 -21.85 -62.59
N TRP A 7 2.59 -22.97 -62.07
CA TRP A 7 2.10 -23.09 -60.70
C TRP A 7 3.17 -22.99 -59.60
N PRO A 8 4.46 -23.37 -59.78
CA PRO A 8 5.41 -23.27 -58.67
C PRO A 8 5.84 -21.81 -58.36
N LEU A 9 5.82 -20.91 -59.35
CA LEU A 9 6.24 -19.50 -59.16
C LEU A 9 5.19 -18.66 -58.43
N VAL A 10 3.90 -18.93 -58.67
CA VAL A 10 2.79 -18.22 -58.00
C VAL A 10 2.70 -18.63 -56.52
N GLY A 11 2.97 -19.90 -56.19
CA GLY A 11 3.03 -20.37 -54.81
C GLY A 11 4.16 -19.76 -53.99
N ALA A 12 5.34 -19.60 -54.58
CA ALA A 12 6.50 -18.99 -53.91
C ALA A 12 6.29 -17.48 -53.62
N ALA A 13 5.69 -16.74 -54.54
CA ALA A 13 5.37 -15.32 -54.34
C ALA A 13 4.31 -15.11 -53.24
N ALA A 14 3.29 -15.97 -53.17
CA ALA A 14 2.28 -15.91 -52.12
C ALA A 14 2.86 -16.21 -50.73
N LEU A 15 3.77 -17.19 -50.62
CA LEU A 15 4.46 -17.51 -49.36
C LEU A 15 5.39 -16.36 -48.91
N LEU A 16 6.09 -15.70 -49.83
CA LEU A 16 6.92 -14.54 -49.51
C LEU A 16 6.08 -13.34 -49.06
N LEU A 17 4.93 -13.09 -49.67
CA LEU A 17 3.97 -12.07 -49.24
C LEU A 17 3.38 -12.39 -47.86
N LEU A 18 3.03 -13.65 -47.58
CA LEU A 18 2.57 -14.09 -46.26
C LEU A 18 3.67 -13.96 -45.20
N ALA A 19 4.91 -14.34 -45.54
CA ALA A 19 6.05 -14.19 -44.65
C ALA A 19 6.38 -12.71 -44.39
N ALA A 20 6.30 -11.84 -45.40
CA ALA A 20 6.53 -10.41 -45.27
C ALA A 20 5.43 -9.73 -44.45
N THR A 21 4.16 -10.08 -44.68
CA THR A 21 3.03 -9.55 -43.90
C THR A 21 3.03 -10.07 -42.46
N ALA A 22 3.35 -11.34 -42.23
CA ALA A 22 3.54 -11.90 -40.88
C ALA A 22 4.73 -11.24 -40.17
N SER A 23 5.86 -11.07 -40.86
CA SER A 23 7.04 -10.39 -40.32
C SER A 23 6.73 -8.93 -39.99
N TRP A 24 6.07 -8.21 -40.90
CA TRP A 24 5.61 -6.84 -40.67
C TRP A 24 4.65 -6.78 -39.46
N TRP A 25 3.67 -7.66 -39.40
CA TRP A 25 2.72 -7.69 -38.29
C TRP A 25 3.38 -8.00 -36.95
N ILE A 26 4.35 -8.93 -36.90
CA ILE A 26 5.13 -9.23 -35.70
C ILE A 26 6.03 -8.06 -35.31
N TRP A 27 6.66 -7.40 -36.28
CA TRP A 27 7.59 -6.30 -36.03
C TRP A 27 6.87 -5.03 -35.55
N PHE A 28 5.68 -4.76 -36.07
CA PHE A 28 4.88 -3.57 -35.74
C PHE A 28 3.91 -3.77 -34.57
N ARG A 29 3.66 -5.01 -34.12
CA ARG A 29 2.87 -5.25 -32.92
C ARG A 29 3.65 -4.80 -31.68
N ALA A 30 3.04 -3.91 -30.90
CA ALA A 30 3.57 -3.50 -29.61
C ALA A 30 3.64 -4.71 -28.67
N GLY A 31 4.73 -4.77 -27.89
CA GLY A 31 4.98 -5.83 -26.91
C GLY A 31 3.98 -5.79 -25.75
N ASP A 32 4.35 -6.44 -24.65
CA ASP A 32 3.61 -6.27 -23.40
C ASP A 32 3.96 -4.91 -22.76
N PRO A 33 3.01 -4.26 -22.10
CA PRO A 33 3.24 -2.96 -21.49
C PRO A 33 4.14 -3.10 -20.27
N VAL A 34 5.17 -2.26 -20.18
CA VAL A 34 6.14 -2.25 -19.06
C VAL A 34 6.29 -0.89 -18.42
N SER A 35 5.80 0.16 -19.07
CA SER A 35 5.80 1.53 -18.54
C SER A 35 4.53 2.25 -18.96
N TYR A 36 4.29 3.41 -18.34
CA TYR A 36 3.15 4.25 -18.62
C TYR A 36 3.56 5.73 -18.60
N ARG A 37 2.75 6.56 -19.25
CA ARG A 37 2.77 8.01 -19.12
C ARG A 37 1.36 8.56 -19.06
N LEU A 38 1.20 9.73 -18.47
CA LEU A 38 -0.03 10.50 -18.51
C LEU A 38 0.14 11.68 -19.45
N ASP A 39 -0.91 11.97 -20.20
CA ASP A 39 -1.02 13.11 -21.13
C ASP A 39 -2.38 13.78 -20.88
N GLY A 40 -2.40 14.70 -19.90
CA GLY A 40 -3.63 15.19 -19.29
C GLY A 40 -4.47 14.02 -18.74
N PRO A 41 -5.74 13.86 -19.17
CA PRO A 41 -6.60 12.76 -18.72
C PRO A 41 -6.31 11.42 -19.41
N LEU A 42 -5.33 11.34 -20.30
CA LEU A 42 -5.05 10.14 -21.06
C LEU A 42 -3.95 9.31 -20.40
N LEU A 43 -4.28 8.07 -20.02
CA LEU A 43 -3.30 7.06 -19.64
C LEU A 43 -2.79 6.35 -20.90
N ILE A 44 -1.47 6.34 -21.10
CA ILE A 44 -0.83 5.70 -22.25
C ILE A 44 0.17 4.69 -21.71
N THR A 45 0.11 3.45 -22.18
CA THR A 45 1.08 2.41 -21.83
C THR A 45 2.06 2.16 -22.97
N LEU A 46 3.29 1.83 -22.61
CA LEU A 46 4.40 1.69 -23.53
C LEU A 46 5.10 0.33 -23.31
N ASP A 47 5.52 -0.28 -24.42
CA ASP A 47 6.36 -1.48 -24.38
C ASP A 47 7.83 -1.13 -24.08
N VAL A 48 8.69 -2.15 -23.97
CA VAL A 48 10.13 -2.00 -23.68
C VAL A 48 10.88 -1.13 -24.70
N ARG A 49 10.32 -0.89 -25.89
CA ARG A 49 10.89 -0.04 -26.94
C ARG A 49 10.28 1.37 -26.95
N GLY A 50 9.45 1.70 -25.96
CA GLY A 50 8.76 2.99 -25.87
C GLY A 50 7.60 3.14 -26.86
N ARG A 51 7.13 2.06 -27.49
CA ARG A 51 6.00 2.11 -28.42
C ARG A 51 4.70 2.00 -27.64
N GLU A 52 3.70 2.76 -28.04
CA GLU A 52 2.37 2.67 -27.44
C GLU A 52 1.76 1.27 -27.64
N VAL A 53 1.32 0.67 -26.54
CA VAL A 53 0.57 -0.60 -26.55
C VAL A 53 -0.93 -0.32 -26.59
N TRP A 54 -1.41 0.54 -25.69
CA TRP A 54 -2.79 0.99 -25.61
C TRP A 54 -2.87 2.30 -24.82
N ARG A 55 -4.02 2.97 -24.96
CA ARG A 55 -4.37 4.19 -24.20
C ARG A 55 -5.78 4.09 -23.62
N HIS A 56 -6.02 4.78 -22.51
CA HIS A 56 -7.32 4.87 -21.85
C HIS A 56 -7.62 6.33 -21.46
N PRO A 57 -8.72 6.93 -21.97
CA PRO A 57 -9.12 8.27 -21.59
C PRO A 57 -9.92 8.26 -20.28
N PHE A 58 -9.54 9.11 -19.33
CA PHE A 58 -10.33 9.41 -18.16
C PHE A 58 -11.22 10.63 -18.36
N ALA A 59 -12.28 10.77 -17.55
CA ALA A 59 -13.16 11.93 -17.58
C ALA A 59 -12.49 13.20 -17.01
N SER A 60 -11.46 13.04 -16.19
CA SER A 60 -10.67 14.13 -15.62
C SER A 60 -9.21 13.70 -15.50
N GLU A 61 -8.31 14.68 -15.43
CA GLU A 61 -6.89 14.41 -15.21
C GLU A 61 -6.67 13.80 -13.81
N PRO A 62 -6.00 12.63 -13.71
CA PRO A 62 -5.68 12.03 -12.42
C PRO A 62 -4.61 12.84 -11.71
N VAL A 63 -4.77 13.02 -10.40
CA VAL A 63 -3.76 13.68 -9.57
C VAL A 63 -2.53 12.79 -9.41
N GLN A 64 -1.38 13.25 -9.88
CA GLN A 64 -0.11 12.51 -9.84
C GLN A 64 0.63 12.65 -8.50
N GLN A 65 -0.08 12.46 -7.38
CA GLN A 65 0.49 12.62 -6.02
C GLN A 65 1.66 11.67 -5.73
N TRP A 66 1.75 10.53 -6.43
CA TRP A 66 2.84 9.56 -6.31
C TRP A 66 4.23 10.05 -6.76
N ASN A 67 4.31 11.24 -7.37
CA ASN A 67 5.57 11.89 -7.70
C ASN A 67 6.19 12.63 -6.49
N ALA A 68 5.43 12.87 -5.41
CA ALA A 68 5.81 13.75 -4.31
C ALA A 68 5.67 13.13 -2.91
N GLY A 69 5.53 11.81 -2.78
CA GLY A 69 5.37 11.16 -1.47
C GLY A 69 5.18 9.65 -1.51
N PRO A 70 4.80 9.01 -0.38
CA PRO A 70 4.65 7.55 -0.24
C PRO A 70 3.36 7.00 -0.86
N TYR A 71 2.76 7.71 -1.82
CA TYR A 71 1.51 7.29 -2.46
C TYR A 71 1.73 6.12 -3.43
N PRO A 72 0.71 5.27 -3.65
CA PRO A 72 0.89 4.10 -4.49
C PRO A 72 1.08 4.56 -5.93
N ARG A 73 2.13 4.04 -6.56
CA ARG A 73 2.40 4.24 -7.98
C ARG A 73 1.62 3.21 -8.79
N PRO A 74 1.15 3.55 -10.00
CA PRO A 74 0.71 2.54 -10.95
C PRO A 74 1.76 1.44 -11.14
N ALA A 75 1.32 0.19 -11.16
CA ALA A 75 2.22 -0.96 -11.19
C ALA A 75 1.72 -2.04 -12.16
N PHE A 76 2.66 -2.61 -12.93
CA PHE A 76 2.41 -3.78 -13.77
C PHE A 76 2.65 -5.05 -12.95
N LEU A 77 1.59 -5.81 -12.69
CA LEU A 77 1.57 -6.95 -11.77
C LEU A 77 0.71 -8.08 -12.35
N ASP A 78 1.14 -9.33 -12.17
CA ASP A 78 0.34 -10.52 -12.50
C ASP A 78 -0.72 -10.75 -11.41
N VAL A 79 -1.92 -10.20 -11.63
CA VAL A 79 -2.98 -10.15 -10.61
C VAL A 79 -3.75 -11.47 -10.55
N ASP A 80 -3.88 -12.19 -11.65
CA ASP A 80 -4.61 -13.46 -11.72
C ASP A 80 -3.72 -14.72 -11.77
N GLY A 81 -2.39 -14.54 -11.85
CA GLY A 81 -1.42 -15.63 -11.88
C GLY A 81 -1.30 -16.30 -13.27
N ASP A 82 -1.73 -15.63 -14.34
CA ASP A 82 -1.65 -16.16 -15.71
C ASP A 82 -0.27 -15.95 -16.38
N GLY A 83 0.65 -15.28 -15.68
CA GLY A 83 1.99 -14.96 -16.16
C GLY A 83 2.05 -13.70 -17.01
N ARG A 84 0.96 -12.94 -17.14
CA ARG A 84 0.93 -11.63 -17.81
C ARG A 84 0.57 -10.54 -16.81
N ASN A 85 1.22 -9.40 -16.96
CA ASN A 85 0.96 -8.29 -16.05
C ASN A 85 -0.26 -7.48 -16.47
N GLU A 86 -1.19 -7.31 -15.54
CA GLU A 86 -2.17 -6.23 -15.52
C GLU A 86 -1.55 -4.91 -15.06
N LEU A 87 -2.18 -3.80 -15.40
CA LEU A 87 -1.86 -2.51 -14.78
C LEU A 87 -2.85 -2.22 -13.66
N LEU A 88 -2.37 -2.21 -12.41
CA LEU A 88 -3.06 -1.58 -11.30
C LEU A 88 -2.79 -0.07 -11.32
N PHE A 89 -3.84 0.74 -11.45
CA PHE A 89 -3.74 2.19 -11.56
C PHE A 89 -4.61 2.86 -10.49
N PRO A 90 -4.01 3.51 -9.47
CA PRO A 90 -4.75 4.28 -8.48
C PRO A 90 -5.15 5.62 -9.09
N PHE A 91 -6.39 5.73 -9.56
CA PHE A 91 -6.95 7.00 -10.04
C PHE A 91 -7.33 7.87 -8.85
N LYS A 92 -6.62 8.99 -8.72
CA LYS A 92 -6.85 9.96 -7.65
C LYS A 92 -7.60 11.17 -8.16
N TYR A 93 -8.71 11.50 -7.49
CA TYR A 93 -9.40 12.76 -7.75
C TYR A 93 -8.66 13.93 -7.06
N SER A 94 -8.93 15.14 -7.53
CA SER A 94 -8.63 16.34 -6.74
C SER A 94 -9.35 16.26 -5.39
N GLN A 95 -8.72 16.73 -4.31
CA GLN A 95 -9.36 16.77 -2.99
C GLN A 95 -10.66 17.60 -2.99
N LEU A 96 -10.80 18.53 -3.93
CA LEU A 96 -12.02 19.34 -4.11
C LEU A 96 -13.18 18.56 -4.76
N ALA A 97 -12.93 17.36 -5.30
CA ALA A 97 -13.93 16.61 -6.05
C ALA A 97 -14.96 15.89 -5.15
N GLU A 98 -14.71 15.82 -3.84
CA GLU A 98 -15.54 15.10 -2.85
C GLU A 98 -15.90 13.67 -3.29
N ARG A 99 -14.95 12.97 -3.90
CA ARG A 99 -15.11 11.61 -4.44
C ARG A 99 -14.00 10.70 -3.94
N SER A 100 -14.36 9.45 -3.67
CA SER A 100 -13.36 8.41 -3.41
C SER A 100 -12.50 8.16 -4.64
N ASP A 101 -11.23 7.91 -4.39
CA ASP A 101 -10.29 7.39 -5.37
C ASP A 101 -10.76 6.00 -5.86
N ILE A 102 -10.33 5.64 -7.07
CA ILE A 102 -10.65 4.36 -7.70
C ILE A 102 -9.35 3.63 -8.01
N LEU A 103 -9.22 2.38 -7.57
CA LEU A 103 -8.19 1.48 -8.07
C LEU A 103 -8.72 0.77 -9.31
N TYR A 104 -8.13 1.05 -10.46
CA TYR A 104 -8.42 0.35 -11.72
C TYR A 104 -7.48 -0.84 -11.90
N CYS A 105 -8.00 -1.93 -12.43
CA CYS A 105 -7.20 -3.02 -12.99
C CYS A 105 -7.44 -3.10 -14.50
N PHE A 106 -6.42 -2.81 -15.29
CA PHE A 106 -6.46 -2.95 -16.74
C PHE A 106 -5.82 -4.26 -17.17
N ALA A 107 -6.49 -4.97 -18.08
CA ALA A 107 -5.91 -6.09 -18.81
C ALA A 107 -4.65 -5.64 -19.59
N PRO A 108 -3.75 -6.57 -19.97
CA PRO A 108 -2.54 -6.26 -20.73
C PRO A 108 -2.77 -5.48 -22.04
N ARG A 109 -4.00 -5.50 -22.57
CA ARG A 109 -4.42 -4.82 -23.81
C ARG A 109 -5.35 -3.62 -23.59
N GLY A 110 -5.46 -3.13 -22.35
CA GLY A 110 -6.12 -1.85 -22.02
C GLY A 110 -7.61 -1.92 -21.70
N GLY A 111 -8.23 -3.10 -21.78
CA GLY A 111 -9.60 -3.29 -21.28
C GLY A 111 -9.64 -3.23 -19.76
N ILE A 112 -10.64 -2.56 -19.17
CA ILE A 112 -10.85 -2.58 -17.72
C ILE A 112 -11.35 -3.97 -17.33
N ARG A 113 -10.60 -4.66 -16.46
CA ARG A 113 -11.05 -5.92 -15.85
C ARG A 113 -12.00 -5.64 -14.69
N TRP A 114 -11.62 -4.72 -13.80
CA TRP A 114 -12.44 -4.32 -12.67
C TRP A 114 -11.99 -2.96 -12.12
N GLN A 115 -12.82 -2.41 -11.24
CA GLN A 115 -12.58 -1.18 -10.50
C GLN A 115 -12.96 -1.41 -9.03
N PHE A 116 -12.23 -0.80 -8.11
CA PHE A 116 -12.55 -0.83 -6.69
C PHE A 116 -12.47 0.57 -6.09
N CYS A 117 -13.48 0.93 -5.27
CA CYS A 117 -13.47 2.13 -4.46
C CYS A 117 -14.18 1.88 -3.13
N THR A 118 -13.75 2.58 -2.08
CA THR A 118 -14.39 2.52 -0.76
C THR A 118 -15.60 3.46 -0.74
N THR A 119 -16.78 2.91 -0.47
CA THR A 119 -18.07 3.63 -0.58
C THR A 119 -18.90 3.63 0.72
N ARG A 120 -18.41 3.00 1.78
CA ARG A 120 -19.14 2.90 3.05
C ARG A 120 -18.96 4.17 3.89
N ALA A 121 -20.08 4.73 4.37
CA ALA A 121 -20.05 5.74 5.42
C ALA A 121 -19.72 5.09 6.78
N ILE A 122 -18.91 5.76 7.58
CA ILE A 122 -18.43 5.25 8.88
C ILE A 122 -19.01 6.10 9.99
N THR A 123 -19.44 5.48 11.08
CA THR A 123 -19.96 6.19 12.26
C THR A 123 -19.10 5.86 13.48
N THR A 124 -18.87 6.88 14.30
CA THR A 124 -18.16 6.79 15.59
C THR A 124 -18.96 7.55 16.65
N GLY A 125 -18.53 7.50 17.92
CA GLY A 125 -19.14 8.32 18.96
C GLY A 125 -18.98 9.84 18.73
N LYS A 126 -18.06 10.27 17.86
CA LYS A 126 -17.87 11.67 17.51
C LYS A 126 -18.81 12.14 16.39
N LYS A 127 -18.91 11.37 15.31
CA LYS A 127 -19.69 11.74 14.11
C LYS A 127 -19.82 10.59 13.10
N THR A 128 -20.59 10.83 12.05
CA THR A 128 -20.59 10.06 10.81
C THR A 128 -19.70 10.73 9.76
N PHE A 129 -18.84 9.95 9.12
CA PHE A 129 -17.92 10.34 8.07
C PHE A 129 -18.54 10.09 6.69
N THR A 130 -18.30 11.02 5.78
CA THR A 130 -18.69 10.86 4.38
C THR A 130 -17.86 9.74 3.72
N PRO A 131 -18.43 9.03 2.73
CA PRO A 131 -17.75 7.95 2.02
C PRO A 131 -16.78 8.50 0.96
N VAL A 132 -15.87 9.38 1.37
CA VAL A 132 -14.83 9.98 0.52
C VAL A 132 -13.48 9.47 1.02
N PHE A 133 -12.92 8.52 0.27
CA PHE A 133 -11.74 7.77 0.65
C PHE A 133 -10.67 7.83 -0.43
N GLY A 134 -9.44 8.14 -0.04
CA GLY A 134 -8.28 8.10 -0.91
C GLY A 134 -7.53 6.78 -0.83
N VAL A 135 -7.16 6.20 -1.97
CA VAL A 135 -6.34 4.97 -2.02
C VAL A 135 -4.92 5.32 -1.60
N ASN A 136 -4.47 4.75 -0.48
CA ASN A 136 -3.21 5.06 0.17
C ASN A 136 -2.11 4.04 -0.14
N TYR A 137 -2.48 2.78 -0.33
CA TYR A 137 -1.56 1.74 -0.80
C TYR A 137 -2.32 0.62 -1.49
N PHE A 138 -1.60 -0.18 -2.29
CA PHE A 138 -2.02 -1.51 -2.69
C PHE A 138 -0.82 -2.46 -2.73
N ALA A 139 -1.07 -3.75 -2.55
CA ALA A 139 -0.04 -4.79 -2.63
C ALA A 139 -0.65 -6.12 -3.10
N LEU A 140 0.15 -6.98 -3.74
CA LEU A 140 -0.24 -8.36 -3.93
C LEU A 140 -0.05 -9.15 -2.64
N VAL A 141 -1.04 -9.96 -2.32
CA VAL A 141 -0.97 -10.98 -1.28
C VAL A 141 -0.86 -12.33 -1.99
N PRO A 142 0.32 -12.97 -1.95
CA PRO A 142 0.49 -14.31 -2.50
C PRO A 142 -0.54 -15.25 -1.86
N ALA A 143 -1.07 -16.16 -2.67
CA ALA A 143 -1.91 -17.21 -2.16
C ALA A 143 -1.13 -18.53 -2.11
N SER A 144 -1.47 -19.37 -1.13
CA SER A 144 -0.84 -20.68 -0.99
C SER A 144 -1.45 -21.70 -1.98
N GLY A 145 -0.61 -22.57 -2.52
CA GLY A 145 -1.02 -23.65 -3.42
C GLY A 145 -1.53 -23.15 -4.77
N LYS A 146 -2.70 -23.65 -5.21
CA LYS A 146 -3.30 -23.33 -6.54
C LYS A 146 -4.22 -22.10 -6.54
N LYS A 147 -4.30 -21.36 -5.43
CA LYS A 147 -5.13 -20.16 -5.35
C LYS A 147 -4.45 -19.01 -6.10
N GLN A 148 -5.25 -18.14 -6.71
CA GLN A 148 -4.73 -16.94 -7.38
C GLN A 148 -4.29 -15.89 -6.34
N PRO A 149 -3.32 -15.01 -6.69
CA PRO A 149 -2.99 -13.86 -5.87
C PRO A 149 -4.23 -13.02 -5.53
N ARG A 150 -4.12 -12.26 -4.44
CA ARG A 150 -5.15 -11.32 -4.00
C ARG A 150 -4.58 -9.92 -3.96
N VAL A 151 -5.44 -8.91 -4.00
CA VAL A 151 -5.03 -7.50 -3.95
C VAL A 151 -5.42 -6.91 -2.62
N LEU A 152 -4.44 -6.51 -1.82
CA LEU A 152 -4.63 -5.69 -0.63
C LEU A 152 -4.77 -4.22 -1.05
N VAL A 153 -5.75 -3.51 -0.52
CA VAL A 153 -5.97 -2.08 -0.76
C VAL A 153 -6.20 -1.38 0.57
N GLY A 154 -5.43 -0.33 0.83
CA GLY A 154 -5.64 0.57 1.96
C GLY A 154 -6.24 1.88 1.51
N SER A 155 -7.36 2.28 2.09
CA SER A 155 -8.05 3.52 1.76
C SER A 155 -8.29 4.36 3.02
N ASN A 156 -7.78 5.59 3.05
CA ASN A 156 -8.00 6.51 4.16
C ASN A 156 -9.14 7.46 3.84
N GLN A 157 -10.01 7.74 4.81
CA GLN A 157 -11.00 8.80 4.70
C GLN A 157 -10.25 10.12 4.50
N GLN A 158 -10.76 11.00 3.62
CA GLN A 158 -10.21 12.34 3.47
C GLN A 158 -11.26 13.34 3.96
N PRO A 159 -10.95 14.25 4.91
CA PRO A 159 -9.64 14.63 5.47
C PRO A 159 -9.30 14.01 6.84
N GLU A 160 -10.08 13.03 7.33
CA GLU A 160 -9.93 12.51 8.70
C GLU A 160 -9.41 11.07 8.74
N TYR A 161 -9.58 10.40 9.87
CA TYR A 161 -8.76 9.24 10.23
C TYR A 161 -9.28 7.84 9.89
N PRO A 162 -10.60 7.58 9.69
CA PRO A 162 -11.03 6.21 9.46
C PRO A 162 -10.36 5.62 8.22
N MET A 163 -9.93 4.36 8.30
CA MET A 163 -9.33 3.70 7.16
C MET A 163 -9.89 2.30 6.94
N GLN A 164 -10.00 1.91 5.68
CA GLN A 164 -10.37 0.56 5.25
C GLN A 164 -9.12 -0.16 4.75
N VAL A 165 -8.93 -1.38 5.23
CA VAL A 165 -8.05 -2.39 4.65
C VAL A 165 -8.94 -3.41 3.95
N ALA A 166 -8.94 -3.43 2.63
CA ALA A 166 -9.70 -4.37 1.81
C ALA A 166 -8.79 -5.43 1.20
N LEU A 167 -9.23 -6.67 1.17
CA LEU A 167 -8.60 -7.75 0.39
C LEU A 167 -9.56 -8.16 -0.72
N LEU A 168 -9.11 -8.06 -1.96
CA LEU A 168 -9.86 -8.38 -3.16
C LEU A 168 -9.34 -9.69 -3.76
N ASP A 169 -10.21 -10.45 -4.42
CA ASP A 169 -9.75 -11.48 -5.35
C ASP A 169 -9.24 -10.85 -6.66
N SER A 170 -8.71 -11.68 -7.54
CA SER A 170 -8.20 -11.29 -8.87
C SER A 170 -9.25 -10.66 -9.79
N SER A 171 -10.55 -10.84 -9.49
CA SER A 171 -11.67 -10.22 -10.20
C SER A 171 -12.11 -8.87 -9.61
N GLY A 172 -11.44 -8.41 -8.55
CA GLY A 172 -11.76 -7.16 -7.85
C GLY A 172 -12.90 -7.29 -6.86
N LYS A 173 -13.39 -8.51 -6.58
CA LYS A 173 -14.44 -8.74 -5.60
C LYS A 173 -13.86 -8.68 -4.19
N LEU A 174 -14.53 -7.93 -3.32
CA LEU A 174 -14.18 -7.83 -1.90
C LEU A 174 -14.34 -9.20 -1.21
N LEU A 175 -13.24 -9.73 -0.70
CA LEU A 175 -13.21 -10.94 0.11
C LEU A 175 -13.32 -10.61 1.60
N ARG A 176 -12.57 -9.60 2.05
CA ARG A 176 -12.47 -9.21 3.46
C ARG A 176 -12.24 -7.72 3.59
N GLU A 177 -12.68 -7.17 4.71
CA GLU A 177 -12.39 -5.80 5.10
C GLU A 177 -12.09 -5.73 6.60
N HIS A 178 -11.11 -4.90 6.95
CA HIS A 178 -10.84 -4.46 8.32
C HIS A 178 -10.87 -2.94 8.35
N TRP A 179 -11.46 -2.37 9.40
CA TRP A 179 -11.58 -0.94 9.59
C TRP A 179 -10.74 -0.50 10.79
N HIS A 180 -9.95 0.55 10.63
CA HIS A 180 -9.10 1.05 11.70
C HIS A 180 -9.36 2.53 11.99
N SER A 181 -9.38 2.89 13.26
CA SER A 181 -9.54 4.25 13.76
C SER A 181 -8.21 5.02 13.75
N GLY A 182 -7.59 5.10 12.57
CA GLY A 182 -6.38 5.87 12.37
C GLY A 182 -5.79 5.70 10.98
N HIS A 183 -4.85 6.57 10.62
CA HIS A 183 -4.21 6.53 9.30
C HIS A 183 -3.13 5.46 9.23
N ILE A 184 -3.36 4.42 8.43
CA ILE A 184 -2.36 3.40 8.12
C ILE A 184 -1.87 3.63 6.70
N SER A 185 -0.55 3.71 6.52
CA SER A 185 0.05 4.07 5.23
C SER A 185 1.09 3.09 4.73
N HIS A 186 1.56 2.19 5.58
CA HIS A 186 2.76 1.43 5.29
C HIS A 186 2.48 -0.07 5.43
N PRO A 187 2.17 -0.76 4.31
CA PRO A 187 1.96 -2.19 4.31
C PRO A 187 3.27 -2.96 4.09
N LEU A 188 3.34 -4.18 4.64
CA LEU A 188 4.32 -5.19 4.31
C LEU A 188 3.61 -6.54 4.29
N VAL A 189 3.71 -7.27 3.17
CA VAL A 189 3.17 -8.62 3.03
C VAL A 189 4.32 -9.61 3.02
N THR A 190 4.38 -10.51 3.99
CA THR A 190 5.50 -11.44 4.14
C THR A 190 5.14 -12.61 5.05
N ASP A 191 5.73 -13.78 4.81
CA ASP A 191 5.69 -14.94 5.73
C ASP A 191 6.79 -14.74 6.78
N PHE A 192 6.46 -13.99 7.83
CA PHE A 192 7.48 -13.60 8.82
C PHE A 192 7.73 -14.69 9.84
N ASP A 193 6.70 -15.48 10.18
CA ASP A 193 6.86 -16.59 11.12
C ASP A 193 7.33 -17.90 10.50
N GLY A 194 7.40 -17.96 9.17
CA GLY A 194 7.99 -19.05 8.41
C GLY A 194 7.08 -20.27 8.29
N ASP A 195 5.76 -20.09 8.42
CA ASP A 195 4.78 -21.17 8.31
C ASP A 195 4.35 -21.48 6.86
N GLY A 196 4.93 -20.78 5.88
CA GLY A 196 4.62 -20.90 4.47
C GLY A 196 3.41 -20.10 4.01
N ARG A 197 2.81 -19.28 4.88
CA ARG A 197 1.68 -18.39 4.56
C ARG A 197 2.07 -16.95 4.89
N PRO A 198 1.80 -15.99 4.00
CA PRO A 198 2.12 -14.61 4.29
C PRO A 198 1.13 -14.01 5.30
N GLU A 199 1.64 -13.18 6.19
CA GLU A 199 0.87 -12.21 6.97
C GLU A 199 0.90 -10.83 6.30
N ILE A 200 -0.04 -9.98 6.72
CA ILE A 200 -0.06 -8.56 6.36
C ILE A 200 0.29 -7.76 7.60
N TYR A 201 1.39 -7.00 7.55
CA TYR A 201 1.79 -6.03 8.55
C TYR A 201 1.47 -4.62 8.04
N LEU A 202 0.97 -3.78 8.95
CA LEU A 202 0.45 -2.46 8.64
C LEU A 202 0.94 -1.47 9.69
N SER A 203 1.50 -0.34 9.26
CA SER A 203 1.97 0.70 10.16
C SER A 203 1.49 2.10 9.80
N GLY A 204 1.34 2.93 10.83
CA GLY A 204 0.81 4.29 10.75
C GLY A 204 0.49 4.86 12.12
N ILE A 205 -0.66 5.52 12.25
CA ILE A 205 -1.15 6.20 13.45
C ILE A 205 -2.44 5.52 13.94
N ALA A 206 -2.57 5.34 15.26
CA ALA A 206 -3.84 5.06 15.93
C ALA A 206 -4.36 6.35 16.59
N ASN A 207 -5.41 6.96 16.03
CA ASN A 207 -5.82 8.31 16.39
C ASN A 207 -6.38 8.40 17.82
N GLY A 208 -7.10 7.38 18.29
CA GLY A 208 -7.61 7.33 19.66
C GLY A 208 -6.53 7.32 20.74
N TYR A 209 -5.30 6.91 20.38
CA TYR A 209 -4.15 6.89 21.28
C TYR A 209 -3.12 7.97 20.97
N LYS A 210 -3.28 8.67 19.84
CA LYS A 210 -2.31 9.62 19.28
C LYS A 210 -0.90 9.05 19.15
N THR A 211 -0.79 7.76 18.86
CA THR A 211 0.49 7.04 18.83
C THR A 211 0.68 6.28 17.53
N ALA A 212 1.92 5.96 17.21
CA ALA A 212 2.26 5.01 16.16
C ALA A 212 1.70 3.62 16.49
N VAL A 213 1.30 2.90 15.44
CA VAL A 213 0.72 1.55 15.55
C VAL A 213 1.36 0.58 14.56
N LEU A 214 1.46 -0.68 14.98
CA LEU A 214 1.67 -1.85 14.11
C LEU A 214 0.46 -2.77 14.25
N VAL A 215 -0.17 -3.12 13.14
CA VAL A 215 -1.24 -4.12 13.07
C VAL A 215 -0.75 -5.30 12.22
N ALA A 216 -0.99 -6.53 12.68
CA ALA A 216 -0.75 -7.75 11.93
C ALA A 216 -2.09 -8.44 11.63
N LEU A 217 -2.29 -8.87 10.39
CA LEU A 217 -3.52 -9.50 9.91
C LEU A 217 -3.20 -10.81 9.19
N ASP A 218 -4.05 -11.82 9.39
CA ASP A 218 -4.08 -13.06 8.61
C ASP A 218 -4.95 -12.85 7.36
N PRO A 219 -4.39 -12.96 6.14
CA PRO A 219 -5.17 -12.86 4.90
C PRO A 219 -6.37 -13.82 4.82
N GLU A 220 -6.31 -14.96 5.50
CA GLU A 220 -7.39 -15.95 5.51
C GLU A 220 -8.47 -15.65 6.55
N ASN A 221 -8.25 -14.78 7.54
CA ASN A 221 -9.20 -14.61 8.65
C ASN A 221 -9.37 -13.19 9.22
N PHE A 222 -8.82 -12.15 8.60
CA PHE A 222 -9.05 -10.80 9.14
C PHE A 222 -10.49 -10.28 8.96
N GLY A 223 -10.86 -9.27 9.75
CA GLY A 223 -12.17 -8.64 9.69
C GLY A 223 -12.44 -7.62 10.79
N GLY A 224 -13.62 -7.02 10.75
CA GLY A 224 -14.15 -6.18 11.83
C GLY A 224 -13.55 -4.78 11.87
N ALA A 225 -13.74 -4.09 12.99
CA ALA A 225 -13.17 -2.77 13.24
C ALA A 225 -12.31 -2.76 14.50
N SER A 226 -11.28 -1.90 14.52
CA SER A 226 -10.41 -1.74 15.68
C SER A 226 -11.20 -1.36 16.95
N VAL A 227 -10.78 -1.88 18.10
CA VAL A 227 -11.39 -1.55 19.41
C VAL A 227 -10.60 -0.42 20.06
N GLU A 228 -11.29 0.68 20.34
CA GLU A 228 -10.73 1.89 20.91
C GLU A 228 -11.28 2.13 22.31
N ASN A 229 -10.41 2.54 23.24
CA ASN A 229 -10.84 2.87 24.61
C ASN A 229 -11.65 4.18 24.65
N ASP A 230 -11.39 5.10 23.72
CA ASP A 230 -12.13 6.36 23.59
C ASP A 230 -13.33 6.17 22.66
N PRO A 231 -14.58 6.29 23.15
CA PRO A 231 -15.78 6.14 22.34
C PRO A 231 -15.85 7.13 21.16
N GLN A 232 -15.15 8.27 21.22
CA GLN A 232 -15.08 9.24 20.12
C GLN A 232 -14.38 8.65 18.88
N TYR A 233 -13.51 7.67 19.07
CA TYR A 233 -12.77 6.99 18.01
C TYR A 233 -13.29 5.58 17.72
N GLN A 234 -14.15 5.01 18.56
CA GLN A 234 -14.70 3.67 18.32
C GLN A 234 -15.61 3.68 17.08
N ILE A 235 -15.24 2.90 16.05
CA ILE A 235 -16.11 2.65 14.90
C ILE A 235 -17.29 1.77 15.33
N GLN A 236 -18.49 2.17 14.90
CA GLN A 236 -19.76 1.55 15.27
C GLN A 236 -20.32 0.67 14.14
N GLY A 237 -21.23 -0.23 14.50
CA GLY A 237 -21.95 -1.07 13.52
C GLY A 237 -21.09 -2.17 12.89
N MET A 238 -19.95 -2.51 13.50
CA MET A 238 -19.03 -3.53 12.99
C MET A 238 -18.68 -4.53 14.09
N GLN A 239 -18.34 -5.75 13.66
CA GLN A 239 -17.85 -6.78 14.57
C GLN A 239 -16.48 -6.39 15.15
N PRO A 240 -16.11 -6.93 16.33
CA PRO A 240 -14.77 -6.81 16.87
C PRO A 240 -13.69 -7.25 15.88
N PRO A 241 -12.45 -6.76 16.02
CA PRO A 241 -11.41 -6.98 15.05
C PRO A 241 -10.92 -8.43 15.13
N ARG A 242 -10.64 -9.00 13.97
CA ARG A 242 -9.85 -10.24 13.86
C ARG A 242 -8.45 -9.85 13.41
N GLU A 243 -7.66 -9.39 14.38
CA GLU A 243 -6.25 -9.03 14.24
C GLU A 243 -5.39 -10.19 14.76
N LEU A 244 -4.26 -10.48 14.09
CA LEU A 244 -3.24 -11.34 14.68
C LEU A 244 -2.61 -10.63 15.87
N ALA A 245 -2.28 -9.34 15.71
CA ALA A 245 -1.75 -8.50 16.77
C ALA A 245 -1.99 -7.01 16.48
N ARG A 246 -1.99 -6.20 17.54
CA ARG A 246 -1.97 -4.73 17.46
C ARG A 246 -1.12 -4.14 18.57
N VAL A 247 -0.09 -3.41 18.18
CA VAL A 247 0.97 -2.87 19.04
C VAL A 247 1.01 -1.36 18.93
N LEU A 248 1.04 -0.66 20.05
CA LEU A 248 1.28 0.78 20.12
C LEU A 248 2.70 1.06 20.58
N PHE A 249 3.30 2.10 20.00
CA PHE A 249 4.62 2.57 20.36
C PHE A 249 4.54 3.82 21.23
N PRO A 250 5.34 3.92 22.31
CA PRO A 250 5.33 5.09 23.17
C PRO A 250 5.82 6.34 22.41
N ARG A 251 5.37 7.51 22.86
CA ARG A 251 5.84 8.80 22.38
C ARG A 251 7.01 9.25 23.24
N SER A 252 8.08 9.70 22.63
CA SER A 252 9.21 10.30 23.33
C SER A 252 8.86 11.66 23.92
N SER A 253 9.64 12.11 24.91
CA SER A 253 9.55 13.48 25.43
C SER A 253 9.78 14.54 24.34
N LEU A 254 10.64 14.26 23.35
CA LEU A 254 10.80 15.11 22.16
C LEU A 254 9.50 15.20 21.36
N ASN A 255 8.86 14.07 21.07
CA ASN A 255 7.62 14.05 20.31
C ASN A 255 6.47 14.73 21.07
N LEU A 256 6.39 14.54 22.39
CA LEU A 256 5.40 15.22 23.23
C LEU A 256 5.57 16.74 23.26
N ALA A 257 6.80 17.25 23.11
CA ALA A 257 7.09 18.67 23.07
C ALA A 257 6.79 19.31 21.71
N LEU A 258 6.89 18.55 20.61
CA LEU A 258 6.82 19.08 19.25
C LEU A 258 5.51 18.76 18.51
N GLU A 259 4.92 17.60 18.75
CA GLU A 259 3.94 17.00 17.85
C GLU A 259 2.65 16.58 18.57
N THR A 260 1.60 16.33 17.77
CA THR A 260 0.38 15.68 18.28
C THR A 260 0.48 14.16 18.24
N TYR A 261 1.25 13.60 17.31
CA TYR A 261 1.37 12.17 17.04
C TYR A 261 2.85 11.81 16.85
N ASN A 262 3.24 10.58 17.21
CA ASN A 262 4.28 9.87 16.46
C ASN A 262 3.62 8.95 15.43
N GLU A 263 4.38 8.52 14.43
CA GLU A 263 3.86 7.74 13.30
C GLU A 263 4.77 6.57 12.97
N GLY A 264 4.17 5.39 12.75
CA GLY A 264 4.89 4.26 12.15
C GLY A 264 5.01 4.43 10.64
N THR A 265 6.25 4.42 10.12
CA THR A 265 6.57 4.74 8.74
C THR A 265 7.12 3.55 7.96
N THR A 266 8.30 3.05 8.31
CA THR A 266 8.93 2.00 7.50
C THR A 266 8.70 0.63 8.13
N LEU A 267 8.26 -0.32 7.31
CA LEU A 267 8.29 -1.75 7.61
C LEU A 267 9.32 -2.40 6.70
N ALA A 268 10.31 -3.05 7.29
CA ALA A 268 11.36 -3.74 6.54
C ALA A 268 11.69 -5.08 7.18
N LEU A 269 11.95 -6.08 6.34
CA LEU A 269 12.45 -7.38 6.79
C LEU A 269 13.95 -7.45 6.51
N SER A 270 14.74 -7.74 7.54
CA SER A 270 16.18 -8.01 7.42
C SER A 270 16.49 -9.36 8.06
N GLY A 271 16.65 -10.39 7.23
CA GLY A 271 16.78 -11.77 7.70
C GLY A 271 15.55 -12.21 8.49
N ARG A 272 15.72 -12.44 9.80
CA ARG A 272 14.65 -12.86 10.72
C ARG A 272 14.10 -11.73 11.59
N LEU A 273 14.44 -10.47 11.27
CA LEU A 273 13.99 -9.31 12.03
C LEU A 273 13.05 -8.45 11.20
N LEU A 274 11.87 -8.17 11.77
CA LEU A 274 10.96 -7.14 11.28
C LEU A 274 11.32 -5.82 11.95
N THR A 275 11.77 -4.85 11.16
CA THR A 275 12.02 -3.49 11.61
C THR A 275 10.78 -2.63 11.38
N VAL A 276 10.33 -1.96 12.44
CA VAL A 276 9.33 -0.90 12.41
C VAL A 276 10.02 0.41 12.76
N VAL A 277 9.99 1.37 11.84
CA VAL A 277 10.50 2.72 12.09
C VAL A 277 9.35 3.59 12.58
N VAL A 278 9.55 4.24 13.72
CA VAL A 278 8.62 5.21 14.30
C VAL A 278 9.24 6.59 14.21
N ARG A 279 8.57 7.48 13.49
CA ARG A 279 8.96 8.88 13.34
C ARG A 279 8.41 9.71 14.49
N GLU A 280 9.31 10.40 15.17
CA GLU A 280 9.05 11.21 16.38
C GLU A 280 8.93 12.72 16.07
N SER A 281 9.22 13.17 14.86
CA SER A 281 9.03 14.57 14.44
C SER A 281 8.68 14.67 12.96
N MET A 282 7.70 15.51 12.63
CA MET A 282 7.06 15.58 11.31
C MET A 282 7.58 16.72 10.42
N GLY A 283 8.41 17.62 10.95
CA GLY A 283 8.96 18.77 10.21
C GLY A 283 10.49 18.89 10.24
N SER A 284 11.20 17.93 10.82
CA SER A 284 12.66 17.96 10.91
C SER A 284 13.31 17.16 9.78
N THR A 285 14.47 17.61 9.29
CA THR A 285 15.26 16.87 8.29
C THR A 285 16.73 16.85 8.74
N PRO A 286 17.30 15.65 9.02
CA PRO A 286 16.65 14.35 8.99
C PRO A 286 15.62 14.21 10.13
N ALA A 287 14.61 13.37 9.93
CA ALA A 287 13.58 13.11 10.93
C ALA A 287 14.18 12.43 12.18
N ALA A 288 13.66 12.75 13.35
CA ALA A 288 13.91 11.96 14.56
C ALA A 288 13.14 10.63 14.45
N GLU A 289 13.82 9.51 14.60
CA GLU A 289 13.30 8.17 14.39
C GLU A 289 13.75 7.19 15.49
N ILE A 290 12.86 6.26 15.84
CA ILE A 290 13.13 5.13 16.72
C ILE A 290 12.89 3.85 15.92
N TYR A 291 13.82 2.90 16.01
CA TYR A 291 13.80 1.65 15.27
C TYR A 291 13.45 0.51 16.22
N TYR A 292 12.35 -0.18 15.97
CA TYR A 292 11.92 -1.35 16.73
C TYR A 292 12.15 -2.60 15.89
N GLU A 293 12.99 -3.50 16.37
CA GLU A 293 13.24 -4.78 15.70
C GLU A 293 12.54 -5.90 16.46
N PHE A 294 11.73 -6.66 15.76
CA PHE A 294 10.98 -7.80 16.27
C PHE A 294 11.52 -9.09 15.69
N GLU A 295 11.58 -10.13 16.51
CA GLU A 295 11.59 -11.54 16.09
C GLU A 295 10.18 -11.97 15.65
N PRO A 296 10.03 -13.14 15.01
CA PRO A 296 8.72 -13.74 14.71
C PRO A 296 7.76 -13.70 15.90
N VAL A 297 6.45 -13.68 15.61
CA VAL A 297 5.40 -13.58 16.65
C VAL A 297 5.43 -12.23 17.39
N LEU A 298 6.07 -11.21 16.79
CA LEU A 298 6.24 -9.85 17.31
C LEU A 298 6.91 -9.78 18.69
N LYS A 299 7.89 -10.64 18.94
CA LYS A 299 8.72 -10.55 20.14
C LYS A 299 9.77 -9.44 19.95
N LEU A 300 9.71 -8.38 20.76
CA LEU A 300 10.65 -7.27 20.66
C LEU A 300 12.08 -7.74 20.98
N ALA A 301 12.97 -7.61 20.01
CA ALA A 301 14.37 -7.98 20.11
C ALA A 301 15.24 -6.78 20.50
N ARG A 302 15.07 -5.65 19.78
CA ARG A 302 15.91 -4.47 19.93
C ARG A 302 15.10 -3.19 19.74
N VAL A 303 15.53 -2.15 20.47
CA VAL A 303 15.16 -0.76 20.19
C VAL A 303 16.44 0.01 19.87
N GLY A 304 16.47 0.67 18.72
CA GLY A 304 17.52 1.56 18.27
C GLY A 304 17.01 3.00 18.19
N VAL A 305 17.91 3.96 18.38
CA VAL A 305 17.58 5.38 18.33
C VAL A 305 18.43 6.05 17.26
N GLY A 306 17.80 6.81 16.36
CA GLY A 306 18.52 7.52 15.30
C GLY A 306 19.33 8.71 15.83
N ASP A 307 20.46 9.01 15.17
CA ASP A 307 21.36 10.12 15.52
C ASP A 307 20.66 11.49 15.53
N SER A 308 19.65 11.66 14.68
CA SER A 308 18.80 12.85 14.64
C SER A 308 18.10 13.09 15.97
N ASN A 309 17.75 12.05 16.74
CA ASN A 309 17.10 12.21 18.04
C ASN A 309 18.06 12.91 19.00
N TYR A 310 19.30 12.45 19.11
CA TYR A 310 20.31 13.07 19.96
C TYR A 310 20.50 14.55 19.63
N SER A 311 20.60 14.87 18.33
CA SER A 311 20.77 16.25 17.86
C SER A 311 19.57 17.13 18.20
N GLN A 312 18.35 16.62 18.08
CA GLN A 312 17.13 17.36 18.35
C GLN A 312 16.86 17.52 19.85
N TYR A 313 17.09 16.48 20.66
CA TYR A 313 17.03 16.55 22.12
C TYR A 313 17.98 17.61 22.65
N LYS A 314 19.23 17.60 22.19
CA LYS A 314 20.23 18.60 22.57
C LYS A 314 19.78 20.02 22.24
N ARG A 315 19.25 20.23 21.02
CA ARG A 315 18.74 21.54 20.60
C ARG A 315 17.58 22.02 21.47
N LEU A 316 16.59 21.17 21.72
CA LEU A 316 15.42 21.55 22.51
C LEU A 316 15.77 21.75 23.99
N TYR A 317 16.72 20.99 24.53
CA TYR A 317 17.25 21.23 25.87
C TYR A 317 17.93 22.59 25.98
N GLN A 318 18.80 22.94 25.03
CA GLN A 318 19.46 24.25 24.98
C GLN A 318 18.47 25.42 24.84
N GLN A 319 17.32 25.19 24.20
CA GLN A 319 16.23 26.15 24.06
C GLN A 319 15.30 26.20 25.29
N GLY A 320 15.52 25.35 26.29
CA GLY A 320 14.65 25.23 27.47
C GLY A 320 13.29 24.56 27.20
N ALA A 321 13.09 24.00 26.01
CA ALA A 321 11.87 23.28 25.64
C ALA A 321 11.82 21.86 26.20
N LEU A 322 12.97 21.26 26.50
CA LEU A 322 13.09 19.98 27.21
C LEU A 322 13.87 20.15 28.52
N LYS A 323 13.60 19.28 29.49
CA LYS A 323 14.25 19.30 30.81
C LYS A 323 15.66 18.69 30.82
N SER A 324 15.98 17.88 29.81
CA SER A 324 17.28 17.22 29.66
C SER A 324 17.55 16.92 28.19
N GLU A 325 18.82 16.64 27.87
CA GLU A 325 19.16 15.91 26.64
C GLU A 325 18.61 14.46 26.69
N LEU A 326 18.83 13.68 25.63
CA LEU A 326 18.38 12.28 25.56
C LEU A 326 19.12 11.44 26.60
N THR A 327 18.36 10.84 27.53
CA THR A 327 18.91 10.03 28.62
C THR A 327 18.72 8.54 28.37
N GLN A 328 19.50 7.69 29.06
CA GLN A 328 19.29 6.24 28.99
C GLN A 328 17.91 5.83 29.50
N ALA A 329 17.39 6.50 30.54
CA ALA A 329 16.05 6.22 31.06
C ALA A 329 14.94 6.49 30.01
N GLU A 330 15.09 7.55 29.20
CA GLU A 330 14.20 7.81 28.08
C GLU A 330 14.32 6.71 27.00
N ILE A 331 15.54 6.30 26.65
CA ILE A 331 15.76 5.20 25.69
C ILE A 331 15.15 3.89 26.18
N ASP A 332 15.33 3.55 27.45
CA ASP A 332 14.76 2.35 28.05
C ASP A 332 13.23 2.40 28.06
N SER A 333 12.64 3.59 28.21
CA SER A 333 11.19 3.79 28.18
C SER A 333 10.56 3.41 26.84
N TYR A 334 11.31 3.48 25.73
CA TYR A 334 10.81 3.10 24.41
C TYR A 334 10.47 1.61 24.33
N ARG A 335 11.06 0.77 25.17
CA ARG A 335 10.74 -0.67 25.26
C ARG A 335 9.34 -0.94 25.82
N ASN A 336 8.70 0.05 26.43
CA ASN A 336 7.35 -0.06 26.99
C ASN A 336 6.25 0.02 25.91
N ILE A 337 6.38 -0.80 24.87
CA ILE A 337 5.35 -0.97 23.84
C ILE A 337 4.10 -1.63 24.46
N ARG A 338 2.92 -1.30 23.93
CA ARG A 338 1.66 -1.84 24.44
C ARG A 338 0.97 -2.71 23.39
N PHE A 339 0.76 -3.98 23.73
CA PHE A 339 -0.11 -4.86 22.95
C PHE A 339 -1.57 -4.60 23.33
N LEU A 340 -2.34 -4.03 22.40
CA LEU A 340 -3.81 -4.01 22.51
C LEU A 340 -4.41 -5.36 22.13
N THR A 341 -3.75 -6.07 21.22
CA THR A 341 -4.05 -7.45 20.87
C THR A 341 -2.72 -8.20 20.79
N PRO A 342 -2.47 -9.17 21.69
CA PRO A 342 -1.26 -9.99 21.61
C PRO A 342 -1.34 -10.92 20.40
N TRP A 343 -0.19 -11.40 19.92
CA TRP A 343 -0.15 -12.32 18.79
C TRP A 343 -1.02 -13.56 19.01
N ARG A 344 -1.95 -13.81 18.09
CA ARG A 344 -2.85 -14.98 18.06
C ARG A 344 -3.09 -15.41 16.63
N LYS A 345 -2.58 -16.59 16.24
CA LYS A 345 -2.91 -17.27 14.98
C LYS A 345 -4.09 -18.20 15.16
#